data_AF-A0A5P2QPK2-F1
#
_entry.id   AF-A0A5P2QPK2-F1
#
_cell.length_a   1.000
_cell.length_b   1.000
_cell.length_c   1.000
_cell.angle_alpha   90.00
_cell.angle_beta   90.00
_cell.angle_gamma   90.00
#
_symmetry.space_group_name_H-M   'P 1'
#
loop_
_entity.id
_entity.type
_entity.pdbx_description
1 polymer ?
#
loop_
_entity_poly.entity_id
_entity_poly.type
_entity_poly.pdbx_seq_one_letter_code
_entity_poly.pdbx_strand_id
1 'polypeptide(L)'
;MLRPGDGQADRALWCAVIATALNDAIRGKPGTLDQVTADRWFLSGPDLLIVCELAGLDGPALRQAYLAGSVRPELMRAERRRDMDDAA
;
A
#
# COMPACT_ATOMS: atom_id res chain seq x y z
N MET A 1 14.86 20.83 10.24
CA MET A 1 13.97 21.44 9.23
C MET A 1 13.93 20.50 8.04
N LEU A 2 12.83 19.77 7.86
CA LEU A 2 12.59 18.97 6.66
C LEU A 2 12.28 19.94 5.50
N ARG A 3 12.87 19.71 4.32
CA ARG A 3 12.66 20.59 3.16
C ARG A 3 11.23 20.37 2.64
N PRO A 4 10.55 21.42 2.14
CA PRO A 4 9.28 21.24 1.44
C PRO A 4 9.58 20.43 0.16
N GLY A 5 9.18 19.15 0.17
CA GLY A 5 9.53 18.16 -0.86
C GLY A 5 9.84 16.77 -0.26
N ASP A 6 10.45 16.73 0.92
CA ASP A 6 10.83 15.46 1.58
C ASP A 6 9.59 14.64 1.98
N GLY A 7 8.56 15.30 2.52
CA GLY A 7 7.33 14.63 2.95
C GLY A 7 6.47 14.04 1.83
N GLN A 8 6.62 14.51 0.58
CA GLN A 8 5.88 13.97 -0.57
C GLN A 8 6.58 12.74 -1.15
N ALA A 9 7.92 12.78 -1.25
CA ALA A 9 8.71 11.62 -1.65
C ALA A 9 8.60 10.48 -0.63
N ASP A 10 8.62 10.80 0.66
CA ASP A 10 8.41 9.83 1.73
C ASP A 10 7.01 9.20 1.63
N ARG A 11 5.97 10.01 1.42
CA ARG A 11 4.60 9.49 1.24
C ARG A 11 4.50 8.56 0.03
N ALA A 12 5.08 8.94 -1.11
CA ALA A 12 5.07 8.13 -2.33
C ALA A 12 5.75 6.76 -2.12
N LEU A 13 6.86 6.73 -1.37
CA LEU A 13 7.53 5.50 -0.97
C LEU A 13 6.58 4.60 -0.16
N TRP A 14 5.92 5.14 0.87
CA TRP A 14 5.01 4.36 1.71
C TRP A 14 3.77 3.87 0.95
N CYS A 15 3.22 4.66 0.04
CA CYS A 15 2.19 4.21 -0.90
C CYS A 15 2.70 3.04 -1.77
N ALA A 16 3.96 3.10 -2.24
CA ALA A 16 4.54 2.03 -3.03
C ALA A 16 4.76 0.74 -2.24
N VAL A 17 5.13 0.83 -0.96
CA VAL A 17 5.25 -0.33 -0.06
C VAL A 17 3.89 -1.02 0.08
N ILE A 18 2.83 -0.26 0.39
CA ILE A 18 1.47 -0.80 0.54
C ILE A 18 0.98 -1.44 -0.76
N ALA A 19 1.17 -0.77 -1.90
CA ALA A 19 0.76 -1.30 -3.20
C ALA A 19 1.51 -2.57 -3.58
N THR A 20 2.79 -2.69 -3.22
CA THR A 20 3.61 -3.88 -3.47
C THR A 20 3.10 -5.04 -2.62
N ALA A 21 2.95 -4.83 -1.31
CA ALA A 21 2.41 -5.86 -0.42
C ALA A 21 1.00 -6.31 -0.85
N LEU A 22 0.12 -5.39 -1.27
CA LEU A 22 -1.21 -5.77 -1.78
C LEU A 22 -1.13 -6.62 -3.05
N ASN A 23 -0.20 -6.31 -3.96
CA ASN A 23 0.01 -7.15 -5.13
C ASN A 23 0.54 -8.53 -4.73
N ASP A 24 1.50 -8.61 -3.81
CA ASP A 24 2.05 -9.88 -3.35
C ASP A 24 0.97 -10.73 -2.66
N ALA A 25 0.14 -10.11 -1.83
CA ALA A 25 -0.90 -10.80 -1.09
C ALA A 25 -2.06 -11.30 -1.99
N ILE A 26 -2.51 -10.47 -2.95
CA ILE A 26 -3.70 -10.75 -3.78
C ILE A 26 -3.35 -11.43 -5.10
N ARG A 27 -2.24 -11.04 -5.73
CA ARG A 27 -1.82 -11.50 -7.06
C ARG A 27 -0.58 -12.38 -7.04
N GLY A 28 0.12 -12.46 -5.91
CA GLY A 28 1.27 -13.34 -5.75
C GLY A 28 0.90 -14.81 -5.99
N LYS A 29 1.88 -15.60 -6.40
CA LYS A 29 1.69 -17.04 -6.56
C LYS A 29 1.32 -17.65 -5.20
N PRO A 30 0.19 -18.38 -5.09
CA PRO A 30 -0.24 -18.95 -3.82
C PRO A 30 0.86 -19.79 -3.16
N GLY A 31 1.11 -19.55 -1.87
CA GLY A 31 2.08 -20.30 -1.08
C GLY A 31 3.54 -19.87 -1.25
N THR A 32 3.84 -18.81 -2.01
CA THR A 32 5.18 -18.22 -1.96
C THR A 32 5.40 -17.47 -0.65
N LEU A 33 6.67 -17.34 -0.26
CA LEU A 33 7.04 -16.61 0.95
C LEU A 33 6.53 -15.17 0.91
N ASP A 34 6.65 -14.50 -0.23
CA ASP A 34 6.22 -13.11 -0.40
C ASP A 34 4.70 -12.97 -0.22
N GLN A 35 3.93 -13.88 -0.84
CA GLN A 35 2.47 -13.88 -0.73
C GLN A 35 2.01 -14.12 0.71
N VAL A 36 2.58 -15.14 1.38
CA VAL A 36 2.23 -15.48 2.78
C VAL A 36 2.66 -14.37 3.74
N THR A 37 3.80 -13.74 3.49
CA THR A 37 4.33 -12.65 4.33
C THR A 37 3.45 -11.40 4.20
N ALA A 38 3.10 -11.01 2.97
CA ALA A 38 2.24 -9.88 2.71
C ALA A 38 0.82 -10.11 3.26
N ASP A 39 0.26 -11.31 3.07
CA ASP A 39 -1.04 -11.68 3.62
C ASP A 39 -1.06 -11.55 5.16
N ARG A 40 -0.08 -12.15 5.85
CA ARG A 40 0.07 -12.02 7.32
C ARG A 40 0.20 -10.56 7.76
N TRP A 41 0.91 -9.75 6.98
CA TRP A 41 1.09 -8.33 7.30
C TRP A 41 -0.24 -7.56 7.29
N PHE A 42 -1.12 -7.81 6.30
CA PHE A 42 -2.46 -7.21 6.31
C PHE A 42 -3.36 -7.77 7.42
N LEU A 43 -3.23 -9.07 7.73
CA LEU A 43 -4.05 -9.71 8.77
C LEU A 43 -3.70 -9.23 10.18
N SER A 44 -2.42 -9.14 10.53
CA SER A 44 -1.97 -8.89 11.90
C SER A 44 -0.68 -8.09 12.03
N GLY A 45 -0.15 -7.53 10.94
CA GLY A 45 1.07 -6.72 10.95
C GLY A 45 0.95 -5.54 11.94
N PRO A 46 1.87 -5.41 12.90
CA PRO A 46 1.78 -4.39 13.96
C PRO A 46 2.08 -2.98 13.44
N ASP A 47 2.88 -2.89 12.38
CA ASP A 47 3.36 -1.66 11.75
C ASP A 47 2.50 -1.22 10.56
N LEU A 48 1.52 -2.02 10.11
CA LEU A 48 0.65 -1.66 8.99
C LEU A 48 -0.01 -0.29 9.17
N LEU A 49 -0.48 0.02 10.39
CA LEU A 49 -1.17 1.29 10.66
C LEU A 49 -0.22 2.48 10.55
N ILE A 50 1.02 2.32 11.02
CA ILE A 50 2.07 3.34 10.92
C ILE A 50 2.40 3.56 9.44
N VAL A 51 2.56 2.49 8.66
CA VAL A 51 2.86 2.60 7.24
C VAL A 51 1.69 3.26 6.48
N CYS A 52 0.44 2.97 6.85
CA CYS A 52 -0.73 3.65 6.29
C CYS A 52 -0.75 5.14 6.64
N GLU A 53 -0.45 5.52 7.88
CA GLU A 53 -0.35 6.92 8.30
C GLU A 53 0.72 7.67 7.50
N LEU A 54 1.90 7.07 7.34
CA LEU A 54 3.00 7.62 6.55
C LEU A 54 2.65 7.72 5.05
N ALA A 55 1.81 6.83 4.55
CA ALA A 55 1.23 6.89 3.21
C ALA A 55 0.06 7.88 3.08
N GLY A 56 -0.45 8.44 4.19
CA GLY A 56 -1.64 9.28 4.20
C GLY A 56 -2.94 8.52 3.92
N LEU A 57 -2.99 7.23 4.26
CA LEU A 57 -4.14 6.34 4.09
C LEU A 57 -4.82 6.04 5.43
N ASP A 58 -6.13 5.77 5.38
CA ASP A 58 -6.87 5.23 6.52
C ASP A 58 -6.53 3.74 6.71
N GLY A 59 -5.59 3.47 7.63
CA GLY A 59 -5.12 2.11 7.93
C GLY A 59 -6.21 1.16 8.43
N PRO A 60 -7.05 1.55 9.41
CA PRO A 60 -8.20 0.75 9.82
C PRO A 60 -9.13 0.40 8.66
N ALA A 61 -9.50 1.37 7.82
CA ALA A 61 -10.37 1.12 6.67
C ALA A 61 -9.70 0.18 5.65
N LEU A 62 -8.42 0.36 5.36
CA LEU A 62 -7.66 -0.53 4.47
C LEU A 62 -7.64 -1.97 4.99
N ARG A 63 -7.38 -2.17 6.28
CA ARG A 63 -7.36 -3.51 6.89
C ARG A 63 -8.74 -4.16 6.82
N GLN A 64 -9.80 -3.42 7.15
CA GLN A 64 -11.17 -3.95 7.05
C GLN A 64 -11.53 -4.32 5.62
N ALA A 65 -11.17 -3.48 4.64
CA ALA A 65 -11.37 -3.79 3.23
C ALA A 65 -10.61 -5.05 2.81
N TYR A 66 -9.38 -5.25 3.30
CA TYR A 66 -8.58 -6.44 3.01
C TYR A 66 -9.22 -7.70 3.61
N LEU A 67 -9.59 -7.66 4.89
CA LEU A 67 -10.26 -8.75 5.60
C LEU A 67 -11.60 -9.12 4.96
N ALA A 68 -12.33 -8.14 4.43
CA ALA A 68 -13.58 -8.34 3.70
C ALA A 68 -13.38 -8.82 2.25
N GLY A 69 -12.15 -9.00 1.77
CA GLY A 69 -11.85 -9.36 0.38
C GLY A 69 -12.28 -8.29 -0.63
N SER A 70 -12.46 -7.05 -0.18
CA SER A 70 -13.04 -5.94 -0.95
C SER A 70 -11.96 -5.02 -1.56
N VAL A 71 -10.67 -5.28 -1.30
CA VAL A 71 -9.59 -4.52 -1.93
C VAL A 71 -9.50 -4.87 -3.40
N ARG A 72 -9.68 -3.86 -4.26
CA ARG A 72 -9.55 -3.96 -5.72
C ARG A 72 -8.17 -3.43 -6.13
N PRO A 73 -7.15 -4.29 -6.36
CA PRO A 73 -5.80 -3.85 -6.74
C PRO A 73 -5.75 -3.08 -8.08
N GLU A 74 -6.82 -3.13 -8.87
CA GLU A 74 -6.97 -2.42 -10.14
C GLU A 74 -7.11 -0.91 -9.96
N LEU A 75 -7.72 -0.47 -8.85
CA LEU A 75 -7.92 0.95 -8.54
C LEU A 75 -6.60 1.63 -8.13
N MET A 76 -5.69 0.89 -7.47
CA MET A 76 -4.40 1.43 -7.04
C MET A 76 -3.40 1.70 -8.18
N ARG A 77 -3.60 1.10 -9.35
CA ARG A 77 -2.77 1.35 -10.54
C ARG A 77 -3.19 2.61 -11.30
N ALA A 78 -4.47 2.98 -11.22
CA ALA A 78 -5.01 4.13 -11.93
C ALA A 78 -4.42 5.46 -11.40
N GLU A 79 -4.17 5.55 -10.09
CA GLU A 79 -3.55 6.74 -9.48
C GLU A 79 -2.08 6.91 -9.87
N ARG A 80 -1.28 5.83 -9.88
CA ARG A 80 0.12 5.88 -10.34
C ARG A 80 0.30 6.39 -11.78
N ARG A 81 -0.69 6.15 -12.64
CA ARG A 81 -0.63 6.61 -14.04
C ARG A 81 -0.99 8.10 -14.15
N ARG A 82 -1.95 8.57 -13.37
CA ARG A 82 -2.32 9.99 -13.29
C ARG A 82 -1.18 10.85 -12.75
N ASP A 83 -0.51 10.42 -11.68
CA ASP A 83 0.58 11.20 -11.08
C ASP A 83 1.79 11.36 -12.01
N MET A 84 1.98 10.45 -12.97
CA MET A 84 3.03 10.54 -14.00
C MET A 84 2.61 11.40 -15.20
N ASP A 85 1.33 11.44 -15.53
CA ASP A 85 0.80 12.26 -16.64
C ASP A 85 0.63 13.74 -16.22
N ASP A 86 0.39 14.02 -14.94
CA ASP A 86 0.28 15.40 -14.40
C ASP A 86 1.66 16.05 -14.09
N ALA A 87 2.76 15.28 -14.22
CA ALA A 87 4.14 15.74 -14.02
C ALA A 87 4.93 15.98 -15.33
N ALA A 88 4.26 15.91 -16.49
CA ALA A 88 4.83 16.09 -17.83
C ALA A 88 4.36 17.39 -18.49
#